data_AF-A0A4R0KYH6-F1
#
_entry.id   AF-A0A4R0KYH6-F1
#
_cell.length_a   1.000
_cell.length_b   1.000
_cell.length_c   1.000
_cell.angle_alpha   90.00
_cell.angle_beta   90.00
_cell.angle_gamma   90.00
#
_symmetry.space_group_name_H-M   'P 1'
#
loop_
_entity.id
_entity.type
_entity.pdbx_description
1 polymer ?
#
loop_
_entity_poly.entity_id
_entity_poly.type
_entity_poly.pdbx_seq_one_letter_code
_entity_poly.pdbx_strand_id
1 'polypeptide(L)'
;MNARTSKKIRGGRDKMMGMDVLILKTVGRRSGEPRETPLGWFADDAGWLVVASGGGSQHPDWHANLTAHPDRVSVELPGRSPVQVTPHSLDRNERDRAWRRITAAQPRLAKYQAKSDRQYPVIRLTPR
;
A
#
# COMPACT_ATOMS: atom_id res chain seq x y z
N MET A 1 -0.81 1.71 17.11
CA MET A 1 -0.19 0.41 16.74
C MET A 1 0.88 0.51 15.64
N ASN A 2 0.78 1.38 14.63
CA ASN A 2 1.78 1.42 13.54
C ASN A 2 3.13 2.06 13.89
N ALA A 3 3.19 2.91 14.91
CA ALA A 3 4.39 3.71 15.24
C ALA A 3 5.67 2.89 15.48
N ARG A 4 5.57 1.73 16.14
CA ARG A 4 6.73 0.85 16.41
C ARG A 4 7.27 0.23 15.11
N THR A 5 6.40 -0.11 14.17
CA THR A 5 6.79 -0.68 12.88
C THR A 5 7.38 0.39 11.96
N SER A 6 6.78 1.58 11.90
CA SER A 6 7.34 2.74 11.18
C SER A 6 8.74 3.09 11.68
N LYS A 7 8.97 3.09 13.01
CA LYS A 7 10.29 3.36 13.59
C LYS A 7 11.34 2.32 13.15
N LYS A 8 10.97 1.04 13.05
CA LYS A 8 11.88 0.00 12.55
C LYS A 8 12.22 0.19 11.07
N ILE A 9 11.24 0.55 10.25
CA ILE A 9 11.45 0.82 8.82
C ILE A 9 12.39 2.01 8.62
N ARG A 10 12.16 3.09 9.38
CA ARG A 10 13.08 4.26 9.43
C ARG A 10 14.49 3.90 9.86
N GLY A 11 14.61 2.97 10.81
CA GLY A 11 15.90 2.42 11.26
C GLY A 11 16.55 1.43 10.30
N GLY A 12 16.07 1.30 9.05
CA GLY A 12 16.68 0.47 8.01
C GLY A 12 16.06 -0.91 7.82
N ARG A 13 14.97 -1.25 8.52
CA ARG A 13 14.26 -2.51 8.24
C ARG A 13 13.49 -2.40 6.93
N ASP A 14 14.00 -3.06 5.91
CA ASP A 14 13.48 -3.05 4.55
C ASP A 14 12.45 -4.15 4.26
N LYS A 15 12.42 -5.21 5.08
CA LYS A 15 11.50 -6.34 4.88
C LYS A 15 10.56 -6.63 6.05
N MET A 16 9.33 -7.00 5.72
CA MET A 16 8.33 -7.53 6.64
C MET A 16 7.66 -8.76 6.04
N MET A 17 7.70 -9.89 6.77
CA MET A 17 7.18 -11.18 6.28
C MET A 17 7.69 -11.57 4.88
N GLY A 18 8.96 -11.24 4.59
CA GLY A 18 9.61 -11.52 3.30
C GLY A 18 9.28 -10.54 2.16
N MET A 19 8.48 -9.51 2.41
CA MET A 19 8.15 -8.48 1.42
C MET A 19 8.91 -7.19 1.70
N ASP A 20 9.33 -6.48 0.65
CA ASP A 20 9.80 -5.11 0.77
C ASP A 20 8.70 -4.21 1.32
N VAL A 21 9.07 -3.31 2.21
CA VAL A 21 8.12 -2.42 2.88
C VAL A 21 8.41 -0.95 2.63
N LEU A 22 7.33 -0.18 2.70
CA LEU A 22 7.34 1.28 2.73
C LEU A 22 6.37 1.76 3.79
N ILE A 23 6.49 3.02 4.21
CA ILE A 23 5.49 3.70 5.02
C ILE A 23 4.65 4.56 4.08
N LEU A 24 3.37 4.24 3.98
CA LEU A 24 2.40 5.10 3.30
C LEU A 24 1.91 6.17 4.27
N LYS A 25 2.05 7.44 3.90
CA LYS A 25 1.54 8.60 4.64
C LYS A 25 0.30 9.13 3.94
N THR A 26 -0.79 9.24 4.70
CA THR A 26 -2.09 9.74 4.22
C THR A 26 -2.69 10.71 5.24
N VAL A 27 -3.77 11.39 4.87
CA VAL A 27 -4.59 12.20 5.78
C VAL A 27 -5.89 11.45 6.07
N GLY A 28 -6.26 11.32 7.34
CA GLY A 28 -7.49 10.65 7.75
C GLY A 28 -8.72 11.34 7.20
N ARG A 29 -9.51 10.69 6.33
CA ARG A 29 -10.68 11.30 5.65
C ARG A 29 -11.75 11.88 6.59
N ARG A 30 -11.82 11.36 7.83
CA ARG A 30 -12.78 11.82 8.85
C ARG A 30 -12.15 12.77 9.86
N SER A 31 -10.89 12.55 10.21
CA SER A 31 -10.23 13.26 11.31
C SER A 31 -9.32 14.41 10.85
N GLY A 32 -8.93 14.47 9.58
CA GLY A 32 -7.93 15.43 9.07
C GLY A 32 -6.50 15.18 9.57
N GLU A 33 -6.29 14.22 10.46
CA GLU A 33 -4.99 13.91 11.06
C GLU A 33 -4.06 13.14 10.11
N PRO A 34 -2.73 13.36 10.17
CA PRO A 34 -1.76 12.50 9.51
C PRO A 34 -1.85 11.04 9.98
N ARG A 35 -1.79 10.10 9.03
CA ARG A 35 -1.81 8.66 9.26
C ARG A 35 -0.64 7.99 8.56
N GLU A 36 0.06 7.11 9.28
CA GLU A 36 1.14 6.30 8.75
C GLU A 36 0.75 4.82 8.74
N THR A 37 0.91 4.17 7.59
CA THR A 37 0.63 2.76 7.41
C THR A 37 1.82 2.05 6.76
N PRO A 38 2.53 1.19 7.49
CA PRO A 38 3.51 0.28 6.92
C PRO A 38 2.82 -0.72 5.98
N LEU A 39 3.27 -0.80 4.73
CA LEU A 39 2.72 -1.68 3.71
C LEU A 39 3.82 -2.47 3.01
N GLY A 40 3.51 -3.69 2.61
CA GLY A 40 4.29 -4.39 1.59
C GLY A 40 4.02 -3.77 0.22
N TRP A 41 5.06 -3.61 -0.58
CA TRP A 41 4.95 -3.07 -1.93
C TRP A 41 5.59 -3.99 -2.98
N PHE A 42 5.20 -3.79 -4.24
CA PHE A 42 5.75 -4.48 -5.40
C PHE A 42 6.18 -3.46 -6.45
N ALA A 43 7.26 -3.74 -7.18
CA ALA A 43 7.73 -2.85 -8.23
C ALA A 43 6.70 -2.75 -9.38
N ASP A 44 6.52 -1.53 -9.90
CA ASP A 44 5.78 -1.24 -11.13
C ASP A 44 6.65 -0.35 -12.02
N ASP A 45 6.42 -0.39 -13.33
CA ASP A 45 7.18 0.44 -14.28
C ASP A 45 7.06 1.94 -13.97
N ALA A 46 5.95 2.35 -13.35
CA ALA A 46 5.65 3.74 -12.98
C ALA A 46 5.86 4.06 -11.49
N GLY A 47 6.41 3.13 -10.68
CA GLY A 47 6.62 3.34 -9.24
C GLY A 47 6.35 2.10 -8.40
N TRP A 48 5.36 2.19 -7.50
CA TRP A 48 5.09 1.14 -6.51
C TRP A 48 3.64 0.67 -6.55
N LEU A 49 3.40 -0.63 -6.45
CA LEU A 49 2.07 -1.21 -6.22
C LEU A 49 1.90 -1.56 -4.75
N VAL A 50 0.76 -1.18 -4.19
CA VAL A 50 0.30 -1.62 -2.86
C VAL A 50 -1.07 -2.28 -2.95
N VAL A 51 -1.31 -3.27 -2.10
CA VAL A 51 -2.55 -4.06 -2.11
C VAL A 51 -3.39 -3.76 -0.88
N ALA A 52 -4.65 -3.39 -1.08
CA ALA A 52 -5.63 -3.15 -0.01
C ALA A 52 -6.22 -4.46 0.56
N SER A 53 -5.36 -5.36 1.01
CA SER A 53 -5.74 -6.70 1.53
C SER A 53 -6.12 -6.74 3.03
N GLY A 54 -5.88 -5.66 3.77
CA GLY A 54 -6.24 -5.54 5.19
C GLY A 54 -7.70 -5.14 5.42
N GLY A 55 -8.15 -5.09 6.68
CA GLY A 55 -9.47 -4.55 7.07
C GLY A 55 -10.61 -5.58 7.17
N GLY A 56 -10.32 -6.88 7.10
CA GLY A 56 -11.34 -7.92 7.25
C GLY A 56 -12.40 -7.84 6.15
N SER A 57 -13.65 -7.58 6.52
CA SER A 57 -14.78 -7.42 5.60
C SER A 57 -14.79 -6.08 4.84
N GLN A 58 -14.03 -5.07 5.29
CA GLN A 58 -13.98 -3.74 4.65
C GLN A 58 -12.58 -3.42 4.12
N HIS A 59 -12.50 -2.47 3.17
CA HIS A 59 -11.22 -1.91 2.74
C HIS A 59 -10.52 -1.19 3.91
N PRO A 60 -9.18 -1.27 3.96
CA PRO A 60 -8.44 -0.65 5.05
C PRO A 60 -8.57 0.88 4.99
N ASP A 61 -8.53 1.54 6.15
CA ASP A 61 -8.76 2.99 6.25
C ASP A 61 -7.82 3.81 5.35
N TRP A 62 -6.57 3.38 5.18
CA TRP A 62 -5.63 4.06 4.30
C TRP A 62 -6.13 4.11 2.85
N HIS A 63 -6.83 3.08 2.36
CA HIS A 63 -7.40 3.07 1.02
C HIS A 63 -8.48 4.14 0.89
N ALA A 64 -9.37 4.24 1.89
CA ALA A 64 -10.40 5.28 1.92
C ALA A 64 -9.81 6.69 2.06
N ASN A 65 -8.68 6.84 2.76
CA ASN A 65 -7.94 8.10 2.85
C ASN A 65 -7.35 8.52 1.50
N LEU A 66 -6.78 7.58 0.73
CA LEU A 66 -6.25 7.87 -0.61
C LEU A 66 -7.33 8.38 -1.55
N THR A 67 -8.53 7.78 -1.51
CA THR A 67 -9.66 8.23 -2.33
C THR A 67 -10.14 9.63 -1.95
N ALA A 68 -10.12 9.95 -0.65
CA ALA A 68 -10.60 11.25 -0.16
C ALA A 68 -9.57 12.39 -0.35
N HIS A 69 -8.28 12.10 -0.24
CA HIS A 69 -7.19 13.08 -0.31
C HIS A 69 -6.04 12.60 -1.20
N PRO A 70 -6.27 12.40 -2.51
CA PRO A 70 -5.26 11.87 -3.43
C PRO A 70 -4.11 12.86 -3.67
N ASP A 71 -4.29 14.13 -3.33
CA ASP A 71 -3.29 15.19 -3.36
C ASP A 71 -2.31 15.12 -2.19
N ARG A 72 -2.68 14.52 -1.05
CA ARG A 72 -1.91 14.51 0.21
C ARG A 72 -1.35 13.13 0.55
N VAL A 73 -0.53 12.59 -0.35
CA VAL A 73 0.01 11.23 -0.23
C VAL A 73 1.51 11.22 -0.47
N SER A 74 2.24 10.60 0.46
CA SER A 74 3.67 10.33 0.29
C SER A 74 4.04 8.93 0.72
N VAL A 75 5.13 8.41 0.16
CA VAL A 75 5.74 7.15 0.54
C VAL A 75 7.11 7.39 1.15
N GLU A 76 7.45 6.66 2.19
CA GLU A 76 8.77 6.70 2.80
C GLU A 76 9.37 5.29 2.74
N LEU A 77 10.43 5.16 1.96
CA LEU A 77 11.21 3.93 1.87
C LEU A 77 12.19 3.83 3.06
N PRO A 78 12.59 2.61 3.46
CA PRO A 78 13.53 2.40 4.53
C PRO A 78 14.81 3.22 4.35
N GLY A 79 15.16 4.03 5.35
CA GLY A 79 16.36 4.88 5.33
C GLY A 79 16.36 6.02 4.30
N ARG A 80 15.20 6.34 3.69
CA ARG A 80 15.09 7.42 2.69
C ARG A 80 14.10 8.51 3.13
N SER A 81 14.27 9.70 2.58
CA SER A 81 13.31 10.79 2.75
C SER A 81 11.96 10.44 2.09
N PRO A 82 10.83 10.93 2.64
CA PRO A 82 9.52 10.75 2.01
C PRO A 82 9.45 11.37 0.62
N VAL A 83 8.76 10.69 -0.30
CA VAL A 83 8.52 11.10 -1.69
C VAL A 83 7.02 11.30 -1.90
N GLN A 84 6.62 12.42 -2.49
CA GLN A 84 5.22 12.68 -2.85
C GLN A 84 4.79 11.77 -4.01
N VAL A 85 3.56 11.26 -3.95
CA VAL A 85 3.05 10.34 -4.97
C VAL A 85 1.63 10.66 -5.39
N THR A 86 1.27 10.27 -6.61
CA THR A 86 -0.11 10.16 -7.06
C THR A 86 -0.61 8.73 -6.86
N PRO A 87 -1.66 8.51 -6.05
CA PRO A 87 -2.32 7.21 -6.02
C PRO A 87 -3.25 7.05 -7.22
N HIS A 88 -3.20 5.89 -7.86
CA HIS A 88 -4.11 5.49 -8.92
C HIS A 88 -4.62 4.07 -8.66
N SER A 89 -5.92 3.94 -8.46
CA SER A 89 -6.57 2.63 -8.36
C SER A 89 -6.61 1.99 -9.74
N LEU A 90 -5.98 0.82 -9.89
CA LEU A 90 -5.95 0.12 -11.15
C LEU A 90 -7.35 -0.34 -11.55
N ASP A 91 -7.67 -0.21 -12.84
CA ASP A 91 -8.88 -0.81 -13.40
C ASP A 91 -8.79 -2.35 -13.38
N ARG A 92 -9.88 -3.03 -13.76
CA ARG A 92 -9.94 -4.50 -13.74
C ARG A 92 -8.81 -5.15 -14.56
N ASN A 93 -8.51 -4.64 -15.74
CA ASN A 93 -7.54 -5.24 -16.66
C ASN A 93 -6.10 -4.99 -16.20
N GLU A 94 -5.80 -3.76 -15.80
CA GLU A 94 -4.52 -3.40 -15.20
C GLU A 94 -4.27 -4.18 -13.92
N ARG A 95 -5.29 -4.26 -13.06
CA ARG A 95 -5.25 -5.04 -11.83
C ARG A 95 -4.97 -6.49 -12.12
N ASP A 96 -5.65 -7.13 -13.06
CA ASP A 96 -5.44 -8.57 -13.34
C ASP A 96 -4.03 -8.86 -13.89
N ARG A 97 -3.41 -7.92 -14.63
CA ARG A 97 -1.99 -8.00 -15.03
C ARG A 97 -1.05 -7.83 -13.83
N ALA A 98 -1.29 -6.83 -12.98
CA ALA A 98 -0.51 -6.60 -11.77
C ALA A 98 -0.66 -7.76 -10.77
N TRP A 99 -1.87 -8.28 -10.60
CA TRP A 99 -2.21 -9.32 -9.65
C TRP A 99 -1.45 -10.61 -9.93
N ARG A 100 -1.32 -11.01 -11.20
CA ARG A 100 -0.49 -12.16 -11.60
C ARG A 100 0.96 -12.04 -11.10
N ARG A 101 1.59 -10.87 -11.31
CA ARG A 101 2.95 -10.58 -10.84
C ARG A 101 3.04 -10.60 -9.31
N ILE A 102 2.08 -9.93 -8.65
CA ILE A 102 1.99 -9.87 -7.19
C ILE A 102 1.84 -11.27 -6.59
N THR A 103 0.96 -12.12 -7.13
CA THR A 103 0.72 -13.47 -6.60
C THR A 103 1.84 -14.45 -6.89
N ALA A 104 2.61 -14.23 -7.97
CA ALA A 104 3.83 -14.98 -8.23
C ALA A 104 4.91 -14.66 -7.19
N ALA A 105 5.07 -13.39 -6.84
CA ALA A 105 6.01 -12.94 -5.82
C ALA A 105 5.55 -13.26 -4.38
N GLN A 106 4.25 -13.17 -4.11
CA GLN A 106 3.66 -13.42 -2.80
C GLN A 106 2.39 -14.29 -2.91
N PRO A 107 2.53 -15.63 -2.99
CA PRO A 107 1.42 -16.55 -3.11
C PRO A 107 0.40 -16.48 -1.96
N ARG A 108 0.80 -15.97 -0.78
CA ARG A 108 -0.11 -15.79 0.35
C ARG A 108 -1.24 -14.80 0.04
N LEU A 109 -1.00 -13.78 -0.78
CA LEU A 109 -2.03 -12.82 -1.16
C LEU A 109 -3.15 -13.46 -2.00
N ALA A 110 -2.80 -14.41 -2.89
CA ALA A 110 -3.79 -15.19 -3.63
C ALA A 110 -4.70 -16.00 -2.68
N LYS A 111 -4.10 -16.66 -1.68
CA LYS A 111 -4.83 -17.44 -0.67
C LYS A 111 -5.78 -16.56 0.15
N TYR A 112 -5.38 -15.33 0.49
CA TYR A 112 -6.23 -14.39 1.22
C TYR A 112 -7.37 -13.87 0.35
N GLN A 113 -7.09 -13.51 -0.89
CA GLN A 113 -8.11 -13.07 -1.85
C GLN A 113 -9.18 -14.15 -2.08
N ALA A 114 -8.79 -15.42 -2.17
CA ALA A 114 -9.73 -16.53 -2.36
C ALA A 114 -10.68 -16.77 -1.16
N LYS A 115 -10.29 -16.31 0.04
CA LYS A 115 -11.12 -16.37 1.25
C LYS A 115 -11.95 -15.12 1.47
N SER A 116 -11.90 -14.17 0.55
CA SER A 116 -12.54 -12.87 0.67
C SER A 116 -13.57 -12.69 -0.43
N ASP A 117 -14.79 -12.29 -0.05
CA ASP A 117 -15.88 -12.02 -1.00
C ASP A 117 -15.66 -10.73 -1.80
N ARG A 118 -14.68 -9.91 -1.41
CA ARG A 118 -14.32 -8.66 -2.09
C ARG A 118 -13.05 -8.82 -2.90
N GLN A 119 -13.02 -8.21 -4.08
CA GLN A 119 -11.78 -8.06 -4.83
C GLN A 119 -10.87 -7.02 -4.14
N TYR A 120 -9.61 -7.35 -3.86
CA TYR A 120 -8.65 -6.42 -3.29
C TYR A 120 -8.24 -5.38 -4.33
N PRO A 121 -8.40 -4.08 -4.02
CA PRO A 121 -7.86 -3.00 -4.82
C PRO A 121 -6.34 -3.08 -4.86
N VAL A 122 -5.79 -2.85 -6.04
CA VAL A 122 -4.36 -2.66 -6.26
C VAL A 122 -4.17 -1.19 -6.63
N ILE A 123 -3.34 -0.51 -5.86
CA ILE A 123 -3.08 0.92 -6.03
C ILE A 123 -1.67 1.11 -6.54
N ARG A 124 -1.53 1.79 -7.66
CA ARG A 124 -0.26 2.30 -8.17
C ARG A 124 0.04 3.64 -7.51
N LEU A 125 1.25 3.78 -7.00
CA LEU A 125 1.80 4.99 -6.43
C LEU A 125 2.91 5.47 -7.34
N THR A 126 2.65 6.56 -8.07
CA THR A 126 3.61 7.15 -9.01
C THR A 126 4.28 8.35 -8.35
N PRO A 127 5.63 8.43 -8.30
CA PRO A 127 6.33 9.64 -7.86
C PRO A 127 5.84 10.89 -8.59
N ARG A 128 5.77 12.02 -7.88
CA ARG A 128 5.52 13.34 -8.45
C ARG A 128 6.81 14.17 -8.47
#